data_AF-A0A5B1QBD1-F1
#
_entry.id   AF-A0A5B1QBD1-F1
#
_cell.length_a   1.000
_cell.length_b   1.000
_cell.length_c   1.000
_cell.angle_alpha   90.00
_cell.angle_beta   90.00
_cell.angle_gamma   90.00
#
_symmetry.space_group_name_H-M   'P 1'
#
loop_
_entity.id
_entity.type
_entity.pdbx_description
1 polymer ?
#
loop_
_entity_poly.entity_id
_entity_poly.type
_entity_poly.pdbx_seq_one_letter_code
_entity_poly.pdbx_strand_id
1 'polypeptide(L)'
;MNAPSTPAIVRAPFAVIQFHPGPFYPIPDSHALAVTDANSPAQLEAWEALPGVKIFIRIFDQVAHDSSLHPHLSLNLLCAVVQATGEPDVKIAAPSTNPSTPGLPRGPVPAFMLYNISSAGADTLLRRGVWSSATITFQVIPFDPSLPDFLLVVSGFTTDDAATVKDAVLQHWLSETSLARFMEINTSIAEQGLAHLEPDELVPYLKSLVVEKLEMKTVGGEPAPWFNISADSSLIHSDELWFAFRHFMRQLRYTTNFHGTGTCRGILSCSLCHAITHPRGLCPFPELPGWEGPLRRVITAPCRGRPARPATRLT
;
A
#
# COMPACT_ATOMS: atom_id res chain seq x y z
N MET A 1 10.66 -51.92 26.48
CA MET A 1 10.84 -51.51 25.06
C MET A 1 11.10 -50.02 25.08
N ASN A 2 12.34 -49.59 24.86
CA ASN A 2 12.71 -48.17 24.90
C ASN A 2 12.39 -47.55 23.55
N ALA A 3 11.57 -46.49 23.55
CA ALA A 3 11.27 -45.73 22.34
C ALA A 3 12.57 -45.10 21.79
N PRO A 4 12.80 -45.14 20.46
CA PRO A 4 13.97 -44.51 19.86
C PRO A 4 13.85 -42.99 20.04
N SER A 5 14.84 -42.42 20.73
CA SER A 5 15.04 -40.98 20.86
C SER A 5 15.25 -40.37 19.47
N THR A 6 14.33 -39.51 19.05
CA THR A 6 14.46 -38.74 17.80
C THR A 6 15.74 -37.90 17.87
N PRO A 7 16.64 -37.98 16.86
CA PRO A 7 17.88 -37.23 16.88
C PRO A 7 17.57 -35.73 16.84
N ALA A 8 18.14 -34.99 17.80
CA ALA A 8 18.08 -33.54 17.82
C ALA A 8 18.75 -33.01 16.55
N ILE A 9 17.97 -32.38 15.67
CA ILE A 9 18.50 -31.65 14.52
C ILE A 9 19.23 -30.43 15.09
N VAL A 10 20.55 -30.53 15.22
CA VAL A 10 21.41 -29.40 15.54
C VAL A 10 21.37 -28.44 14.35
N ARG A 11 20.50 -27.43 14.42
CA ARG A 11 20.47 -26.35 13.43
C ARG A 11 21.78 -25.57 13.54
N ALA A 12 22.54 -25.51 12.44
CA ALA A 12 23.70 -24.62 12.35
C ALA A 12 23.30 -23.18 12.72
N PRO A 13 24.17 -22.42 13.41
CA PRO A 13 23.86 -21.05 13.78
C PRO A 13 23.60 -20.23 12.52
N PHE A 14 22.42 -19.63 12.42
CA PHE A 14 22.07 -18.73 11.33
C PHE A 14 23.04 -17.54 11.35
N ALA A 15 23.52 -17.12 10.17
CA ALA A 15 24.29 -15.89 10.06
C ALA A 15 23.47 -14.72 10.65
N VAL A 16 24.12 -13.85 11.43
CA VAL A 16 23.48 -12.67 12.01
C VAL A 16 23.04 -11.75 10.87
N ILE A 17 21.74 -11.48 10.80
CA ILE A 17 21.11 -10.59 9.83
C ILE A 17 21.26 -9.17 10.37
N GLN A 18 21.95 -8.34 9.60
CA GLN A 18 21.98 -6.91 9.84
C GLN A 18 20.76 -6.27 9.18
N PHE A 19 19.99 -5.49 9.95
CA PHE A 19 18.82 -4.79 9.44
C PHE A 19 19.10 -3.30 9.25
N HIS A 20 18.64 -2.73 8.14
CA HIS A 20 18.71 -1.29 7.87
C HIS A 20 18.06 -0.47 9.00
N PRO A 21 18.76 0.48 9.65
CA PRO A 21 18.33 1.08 10.92
C PRO A 21 17.02 1.89 10.84
N GLY A 22 16.62 2.34 9.65
CA GLY A 22 15.48 3.25 9.47
C GLY A 22 15.91 4.72 9.69
N PRO A 23 14.95 5.66 9.81
CA PRO A 23 13.50 5.48 9.68
C PRO A 23 13.09 5.12 8.25
N PHE A 24 11.84 4.68 8.09
CA PHE A 24 11.28 4.32 6.78
C PHE A 24 10.12 5.24 6.43
N TYR A 25 9.91 5.42 5.13
CA TYR A 25 8.75 6.16 4.62
C TYR A 25 7.45 5.38 4.87
N PRO A 26 6.33 6.06 5.16
CA PRO A 26 5.04 5.40 5.24
C PRO A 26 4.66 4.77 3.90
N ILE A 27 3.94 3.66 3.95
CA ILE A 27 3.46 2.92 2.78
C ILE A 27 1.93 2.98 2.83
N PRO A 28 1.32 4.04 2.26
CA PRO A 28 -0.13 4.18 2.25
C PRO A 28 -0.77 3.12 1.35
N ASP A 29 -1.87 2.56 1.84
CA ASP A 29 -2.68 1.54 1.20
C ASP A 29 -3.98 2.11 0.62
N SER A 30 -4.62 1.40 -0.31
CA SER A 30 -5.87 1.84 -0.97
C SER A 30 -7.12 1.75 -0.12
N HIS A 31 -7.05 0.97 0.95
CA HIS A 31 -8.02 0.81 2.02
C HIS A 31 -7.36 -0.02 3.13
N ALA A 32 -7.99 -0.13 4.30
CA ALA A 32 -7.46 -0.85 5.46
C ALA A 32 -6.94 -2.24 5.08
N LEU A 33 -7.77 -3.06 4.43
CA LEU A 33 -7.42 -4.45 4.08
C LEU A 33 -6.73 -4.62 2.71
N ALA A 34 -6.16 -3.58 2.09
CA ALA A 34 -5.57 -3.71 0.75
C ALA A 34 -4.42 -4.73 0.65
N VAL A 35 -3.76 -5.00 1.79
CA VAL A 35 -2.73 -6.03 1.91
C VAL A 35 -3.26 -7.45 1.63
N THR A 36 -4.56 -7.69 1.79
CA THR A 36 -5.17 -9.02 1.63
C THR A 36 -5.89 -9.23 0.31
N ASP A 37 -5.94 -8.25 -0.59
CA ASP A 37 -6.69 -8.30 -1.87
C ASP A 37 -6.31 -9.49 -2.78
N ALA A 38 -5.06 -9.95 -2.67
CA ALA A 38 -4.54 -11.09 -3.43
C ALA A 38 -4.62 -12.43 -2.68
N ASN A 39 -5.03 -12.44 -1.41
CA ASN A 39 -5.22 -13.64 -0.62
C ASN A 39 -6.61 -14.25 -0.86
N SER A 40 -6.70 -15.58 -0.81
CA SER A 40 -7.97 -16.30 -0.91
C SER A 40 -8.89 -15.97 0.27
N PRO A 41 -10.18 -15.65 0.07
CA PRO A 41 -11.14 -15.38 1.15
C PRO A 41 -11.21 -16.51 2.20
N ALA A 42 -11.31 -17.77 1.75
CA ALA A 42 -11.33 -18.93 2.64
C ALA A 42 -10.05 -19.07 3.50
N GLN A 43 -8.92 -18.56 3.02
CA GLN A 43 -7.68 -18.54 3.81
C GLN A 43 -7.73 -17.43 4.86
N LEU A 44 -8.25 -16.25 4.50
CA LEU A 44 -8.40 -15.13 5.44
C LEU A 44 -9.36 -15.49 6.58
N GLU A 45 -10.48 -16.15 6.30
CA GLU A 45 -11.39 -16.68 7.32
C GLU A 45 -10.68 -17.65 8.28
N ALA A 46 -9.87 -18.57 7.74
CA ALA A 46 -9.09 -19.50 8.54
C ALA A 46 -8.03 -18.78 9.39
N TRP A 47 -7.42 -17.71 8.89
CA TRP A 47 -6.47 -16.88 9.62
C TRP A 47 -7.14 -16.07 10.72
N GLU A 48 -8.33 -15.54 10.47
CA GLU A 48 -9.12 -14.81 11.45
C GLU A 48 -9.54 -15.71 12.61
N ALA A 49 -9.92 -16.96 12.33
CA ALA A 49 -10.31 -17.94 13.35
C ALA A 49 -9.14 -18.40 14.25
N LEU A 50 -7.88 -18.15 13.87
CA LEU A 50 -6.73 -18.52 14.70
C LEU A 50 -6.61 -17.58 15.92
N PRO A 51 -6.47 -18.14 17.14
CA PRO A 51 -6.31 -17.34 18.35
C PRO A 51 -4.90 -16.75 18.45
N GLY A 52 -4.77 -15.72 19.28
CA GLY A 52 -3.50 -15.07 19.58
C GLY A 52 -3.15 -13.93 18.63
N VAL A 53 -1.95 -13.39 18.80
CA VAL A 53 -1.47 -12.23 18.03
C VAL A 53 -1.11 -12.66 16.62
N LYS A 54 -1.61 -11.89 15.65
CA LYS A 54 -1.42 -12.10 14.21
C LYS A 54 -0.95 -10.80 13.59
N ILE A 55 -0.16 -10.91 12.53
CA ILE A 55 0.37 -9.76 11.80
C ILE A 55 0.46 -10.13 10.31
N PHE A 56 0.12 -9.19 9.43
CA PHE A 56 0.38 -9.35 8.01
C PHE A 56 1.81 -8.97 7.67
N ILE A 57 2.40 -9.71 6.74
CA ILE A 57 3.73 -9.44 6.19
C ILE A 57 3.60 -9.29 4.68
N ARG A 58 3.98 -8.12 4.18
CA ARG A 58 4.03 -7.82 2.74
C ARG A 58 5.47 -7.72 2.27
N ILE A 59 5.86 -8.58 1.34
CA ILE A 59 7.23 -8.62 0.82
C ILE A 59 7.41 -7.52 -0.23
N PHE A 60 8.55 -6.83 -0.21
CA PHE A 60 8.89 -5.83 -1.23
C PHE A 60 9.14 -6.49 -2.59
N ASP A 61 8.92 -5.71 -3.65
CA ASP A 61 8.90 -6.16 -5.05
C ASP A 61 7.75 -7.16 -5.33
N GLN A 62 7.70 -7.69 -6.54
CA GLN A 62 6.64 -8.57 -7.03
C GLN A 62 6.96 -10.07 -6.83
N VAL A 63 7.98 -10.42 -6.04
CA VAL A 63 8.47 -11.81 -5.92
C VAL A 63 7.45 -12.74 -5.28
N ALA A 64 6.57 -12.23 -4.42
CA ALA A 64 5.54 -13.03 -3.76
C ALA A 64 4.36 -13.42 -4.67
N HIS A 65 4.30 -12.92 -5.91
CA HIS A 65 3.36 -13.44 -6.91
C HIS A 65 3.71 -14.87 -7.35
N ASP A 66 4.98 -15.26 -7.26
CA ASP A 66 5.43 -16.59 -7.64
C ASP A 66 5.29 -17.56 -6.45
N SER A 67 4.27 -18.40 -6.50
CA SER A 67 4.00 -19.39 -5.46
C SER A 67 5.11 -20.43 -5.29
N SER A 68 5.93 -20.64 -6.32
CA SER A 68 7.09 -21.54 -6.21
C SER A 68 8.17 -20.99 -5.28
N LEU A 69 8.21 -19.67 -5.06
CA LEU A 69 9.15 -19.02 -4.15
C LEU A 69 8.65 -18.97 -2.70
N HIS A 70 7.36 -19.22 -2.45
CA HIS A 70 6.77 -19.09 -1.11
C HIS A 70 7.47 -19.91 -0.03
N PRO A 71 7.89 -21.17 -0.24
CA PRO A 71 8.63 -21.92 0.78
C PRO A 71 9.95 -21.24 1.18
N HIS A 72 10.67 -20.69 0.21
CA HIS A 72 11.92 -19.97 0.45
C HIS A 72 11.68 -18.64 1.16
N LEU A 73 10.67 -17.87 0.72
CA LEU A 73 10.29 -16.61 1.35
C LEU A 73 9.84 -16.82 2.80
N SER A 74 9.04 -17.85 3.08
CA SER A 74 8.63 -18.22 4.44
C SER A 74 9.82 -18.53 5.35
N LEU A 75 10.83 -19.24 4.83
CA LEU A 75 12.05 -19.53 5.60
C LEU A 75 12.84 -18.27 5.89
N ASN A 76 13.03 -17.39 4.91
CA ASN A 76 13.75 -16.13 5.10
C ASN A 76 13.01 -15.21 6.07
N LEU A 77 11.68 -15.13 5.98
CA LEU A 77 10.84 -14.39 6.93
C LEU A 77 10.97 -14.96 8.34
N LEU A 78 10.89 -16.29 8.50
CA LEU A 78 11.05 -16.94 9.79
C LEU A 78 12.42 -16.60 10.42
N CYS A 79 13.51 -16.75 9.67
CA CYS A 79 14.85 -16.41 10.14
C CYS A 79 14.95 -14.92 10.53
N ALA A 80 14.43 -14.02 9.70
CA ALA A 80 14.44 -12.59 9.97
C ALA A 80 13.65 -12.23 11.22
N VAL A 81 12.45 -12.78 11.40
CA VAL A 81 11.60 -12.53 12.56
C VAL A 81 12.24 -13.08 13.84
N VAL A 82 12.72 -14.34 13.84
CA VAL A 82 13.37 -14.94 15.00
C VAL A 82 14.58 -14.11 15.45
N GLN A 83 15.37 -13.59 14.51
CA GLN A 83 16.51 -12.74 14.86
C GLN A 83 16.10 -11.34 15.32
N ALA A 84 15.02 -10.79 14.76
CA ALA A 84 14.48 -9.49 15.14
C ALA A 84 13.86 -9.48 16.55
N THR A 85 13.19 -10.56 16.94
CA THR A 85 12.40 -10.63 18.19
C THR A 85 13.03 -11.50 19.26
N GLY A 86 13.92 -12.42 18.89
CA GLY A 86 14.46 -13.46 19.77
C GLY A 86 13.49 -14.62 20.04
N GLU A 87 12.32 -14.66 19.37
CA GLU A 87 11.28 -15.67 19.62
C GLU A 87 11.41 -16.85 18.65
N PRO A 88 11.76 -18.07 19.13
CA PRO A 88 12.08 -19.19 18.25
C PRO A 88 10.85 -19.93 17.69
N ASP A 89 9.69 -19.80 18.35
CA ASP A 89 8.49 -20.62 18.08
C ASP A 89 7.45 -19.92 17.18
N VAL A 90 7.80 -18.77 16.60
CA VAL A 90 6.92 -18.06 15.67
C VAL A 90 6.67 -18.87 14.39
N LYS A 91 5.54 -18.61 13.73
CA LYS A 91 5.15 -19.33 12.51
C LYS A 91 4.75 -18.37 11.40
N ILE A 92 5.07 -18.77 10.16
CA ILE A 92 4.72 -18.04 8.94
C ILE A 92 3.74 -18.90 8.14
N ALA A 93 2.57 -18.34 7.83
CA ALA A 93 1.63 -18.89 6.87
C ALA A 93 1.84 -18.23 5.50
N ALA A 94 2.13 -19.04 4.49
CA ALA A 94 2.23 -18.59 3.10
C ALA A 94 0.82 -18.32 2.52
N PRO A 95 0.69 -17.34 1.62
CA PRO A 95 -0.59 -17.05 0.99
C PRO A 95 -1.03 -18.15 0.02
N SER A 96 -2.35 -18.32 -0.10
CA SER A 96 -2.97 -18.90 -1.28
C SER A 96 -3.57 -17.76 -2.11
N THR A 97 -3.34 -17.79 -3.42
CA THR A 97 -3.75 -16.73 -4.33
C THR A 97 -5.25 -16.73 -4.56
N ASN A 98 -5.86 -15.55 -4.57
CA ASN A 98 -7.26 -15.37 -4.93
C ASN A 98 -7.47 -15.68 -6.43
N PRO A 99 -8.30 -16.66 -6.82
CA PRO A 99 -8.55 -17.00 -8.22
C PRO A 99 -9.24 -15.86 -8.99
N SER A 100 -9.96 -14.97 -8.29
CA SER A 100 -10.67 -13.82 -8.86
C SER A 100 -9.77 -12.63 -9.16
N THR A 101 -8.54 -12.65 -8.64
CA THR A 101 -7.51 -11.63 -8.91
C THR A 101 -6.45 -12.29 -9.80
N PRO A 102 -6.70 -12.44 -11.13
CA PRO A 102 -5.71 -13.02 -12.02
C PRO A 102 -4.40 -12.25 -11.87
N GLY A 103 -3.27 -12.96 -11.83
CA GLY A 103 -1.92 -12.45 -11.56
C GLY A 103 -1.45 -11.44 -12.62
N LEU A 104 -2.12 -10.29 -12.68
CA LEU A 104 -1.72 -9.16 -13.48
C LEU A 104 -0.32 -8.78 -13.00
N PRO A 105 0.63 -8.52 -13.90
CA PRO A 105 2.02 -8.19 -13.54
C PRO A 105 2.20 -6.95 -12.63
N ARG A 106 1.10 -6.28 -12.27
CA ARG A 106 1.01 -5.09 -11.42
C ARG A 106 -0.19 -5.16 -10.46
N GLY A 107 -0.74 -6.34 -10.22
CA GLY A 107 -1.82 -6.54 -9.26
C GLY A 107 -1.32 -6.51 -7.80
N PRO A 108 -2.25 -6.51 -6.83
CA PRO A 108 -1.90 -6.62 -5.41
C PRO A 108 -1.01 -7.84 -5.14
N VAL A 109 0.00 -7.69 -4.30
CA VAL A 109 0.90 -8.78 -3.92
C VAL A 109 0.30 -9.52 -2.73
N PRO A 110 0.21 -10.87 -2.77
CA PRO A 110 -0.38 -11.61 -1.66
C PRO A 110 0.49 -11.52 -0.40
N ALA A 111 -0.17 -11.35 0.74
CA ALA A 111 0.50 -11.19 2.02
C ALA A 111 0.69 -12.53 2.73
N PHE A 112 1.76 -12.63 3.49
CA PHE A 112 2.01 -13.70 4.44
C PHE A 112 1.37 -13.32 5.79
N MET A 113 1.10 -14.31 6.64
CA MET A 113 0.69 -14.05 8.02
C MET A 113 1.74 -14.61 8.99
N LEU A 114 2.15 -13.78 9.93
CA LEU A 114 2.92 -14.17 11.11
C LEU A 114 1.95 -14.42 12.27
N TYR A 115 2.14 -15.55 12.96
CA TYR A 115 1.32 -15.94 14.09
C TYR A 115 2.14 -16.74 15.11
N ASN A 116 1.54 -17.03 16.28
CA ASN A 116 2.23 -17.64 17.42
C ASN A 116 3.43 -16.79 17.90
N ILE A 117 3.22 -15.47 17.96
CA ILE A 117 4.20 -14.49 18.45
C ILE A 117 3.65 -13.83 19.72
N SER A 118 4.53 -13.44 20.65
CA SER A 118 4.12 -12.66 21.81
C SER A 118 3.70 -11.24 21.42
N SER A 119 2.92 -10.57 22.28
CA SER A 119 2.58 -9.15 22.08
C SER A 119 3.84 -8.27 22.02
N ALA A 120 4.85 -8.55 22.84
CA ALA A 120 6.10 -7.77 22.86
C ALA A 120 6.91 -7.94 21.55
N GLY A 121 6.94 -9.16 20.99
CA GLY A 121 7.54 -9.43 19.70
C GLY A 121 6.78 -8.74 18.56
N ALA A 122 5.45 -8.81 18.59
CA ALA A 122 4.59 -8.13 17.63
C ALA A 122 4.79 -6.61 17.65
N ASP A 123 4.79 -6.00 18.84
CA ASP A 123 5.04 -4.57 19.01
C ASP A 123 6.43 -4.17 18.51
N THR A 124 7.43 -5.02 18.72
CA THR A 124 8.79 -4.78 18.21
C THR A 124 8.81 -4.71 16.68
N LEU A 125 8.11 -5.63 16.02
CA LEU A 125 8.02 -5.65 14.56
C LEU A 125 7.19 -4.47 14.02
N LEU A 126 6.04 -4.20 14.63
CA LEU A 126 5.09 -3.17 14.22
C LEU A 126 5.64 -1.76 14.41
N ARG A 127 6.33 -1.48 15.53
CA ARG A 127 6.95 -0.16 15.78
C ARG A 127 7.95 0.24 14.70
N ARG A 128 8.65 -0.74 14.11
CA ARG A 128 9.59 -0.48 13.00
C ARG A 128 8.89 -0.41 11.65
N GLY A 129 7.83 -1.19 11.46
CA GLY A 129 7.00 -1.23 10.24
C GLY A 129 7.69 -1.88 9.04
N VAL A 130 8.92 -1.51 8.71
CA VAL A 130 9.69 -2.11 7.60
C VAL A 130 10.98 -2.74 8.13
N TRP A 131 11.31 -3.91 7.57
CA TRP A 131 12.52 -4.65 7.86
C TRP A 131 13.22 -4.93 6.55
N SER A 132 14.49 -4.55 6.45
CA SER A 132 15.30 -4.73 5.25
C SER A 132 16.67 -5.26 5.63
N SER A 133 17.08 -6.33 4.95
CA SER A 133 18.42 -6.90 4.96
C SER A 133 18.79 -7.35 3.55
N ALA A 134 20.05 -7.74 3.35
CA ALA A 134 20.52 -8.36 2.11
C ALA A 134 19.75 -9.63 1.69
N THR A 135 19.05 -10.31 2.61
CA THR A 135 18.32 -11.56 2.31
C THR A 135 16.85 -11.34 2.02
N ILE A 136 16.19 -10.42 2.73
CA ILE A 136 14.77 -10.15 2.55
C ILE A 136 14.41 -8.72 2.98
N THR A 137 13.44 -8.14 2.28
CA THR A 137 12.85 -6.87 2.67
C THR A 137 11.33 -7.01 2.70
N PHE A 138 10.72 -6.62 3.81
CA PHE A 138 9.29 -6.78 4.04
C PHE A 138 8.74 -5.65 4.93
N GLN A 139 7.45 -5.39 4.76
CA GLN A 139 6.64 -4.57 5.63
C GLN A 139 5.84 -5.47 6.57
N VAL A 140 5.67 -5.01 7.80
CA VAL A 140 4.86 -5.59 8.86
C VAL A 140 3.65 -4.67 9.04
N ILE A 141 2.45 -5.25 8.98
CA ILE A 141 1.17 -4.52 9.01
C ILE A 141 0.27 -5.17 10.06
N PRO A 142 -0.41 -4.40 10.94
CA PRO A 142 -1.36 -4.96 11.90
C PRO A 142 -2.37 -5.88 11.21
N PHE A 143 -2.84 -6.91 11.91
CA PHE A 143 -3.90 -7.79 11.38
C PHE A 143 -5.25 -7.07 11.26
N ASP A 144 -5.45 -6.03 12.07
CA ASP A 144 -6.56 -5.07 11.99
C ASP A 144 -5.99 -3.67 11.72
N PRO A 145 -5.66 -3.36 10.45
CA PRO A 145 -5.05 -2.09 10.08
C PRO A 145 -6.05 -0.94 10.14
N SER A 146 -5.59 0.24 10.56
CA SER A 146 -6.41 1.45 10.55
C SER A 146 -6.74 1.92 9.13
N LEU A 147 -7.78 2.75 9.01
CA LEU A 147 -8.10 3.44 7.77
C LEU A 147 -6.92 4.26 7.24
N PRO A 148 -6.63 4.23 5.94
CA PRO A 148 -5.57 5.06 5.38
C PRO A 148 -6.03 6.51 5.17
N ASP A 149 -5.11 7.45 5.39
CA ASP A 149 -5.36 8.87 5.09
C ASP A 149 -5.51 9.16 3.60
N PHE A 150 -4.92 8.31 2.75
CA PHE A 150 -4.92 8.53 1.31
C PHE A 150 -6.33 8.38 0.72
N LEU A 151 -6.80 9.41 0.03
CA LEU A 151 -8.11 9.39 -0.62
C LEU A 151 -7.98 9.13 -2.12
N LEU A 152 -7.26 9.96 -2.86
CA LEU A 152 -7.24 9.87 -4.32
C LEU A 152 -6.05 10.59 -4.96
N VAL A 153 -5.85 10.33 -6.26
CA VAL A 153 -4.89 11.06 -7.10
C VAL A 153 -5.67 11.93 -8.09
N VAL A 154 -5.32 13.22 -8.19
CA VAL A 154 -5.87 14.13 -9.20
C VAL A 154 -4.80 14.53 -10.19
N SER A 155 -5.19 14.72 -11.44
CA SER A 155 -4.36 15.35 -12.47
C SER A 155 -5.25 16.12 -13.45
N GLY A 156 -4.63 16.89 -14.35
CA GLY A 156 -5.33 17.72 -15.33
C GLY A 156 -5.29 19.21 -15.02
N PHE A 157 -4.72 19.58 -13.87
CA PHE A 157 -4.37 20.97 -13.60
C PHE A 157 -3.18 21.42 -14.45
N THR A 158 -3.14 22.70 -14.78
CA THR A 158 -2.02 23.36 -15.48
C THR A 158 -1.09 24.10 -14.51
N THR A 159 -1.35 24.02 -13.21
CA THR A 159 -0.46 24.53 -12.15
C THR A 159 0.35 23.39 -11.54
N ASP A 160 1.50 23.74 -11.00
CA ASP A 160 2.35 22.86 -10.21
C ASP A 160 2.37 23.24 -8.72
N ASP A 161 1.60 24.27 -8.34
CA ASP A 161 1.42 24.72 -6.96
C ASP A 161 0.37 23.88 -6.22
N ALA A 162 0.82 23.17 -5.19
CA ALA A 162 -0.03 22.33 -4.35
C ALA A 162 -1.03 23.15 -3.51
N ALA A 163 -0.71 24.40 -3.14
CA ALA A 163 -1.62 25.25 -2.37
C ALA A 163 -2.85 25.64 -3.21
N THR A 164 -2.63 26.09 -4.45
CA THR A 164 -3.70 26.35 -5.41
C THR A 164 -4.61 25.12 -5.63
N VAL A 165 -4.02 23.93 -5.73
CA VAL A 165 -4.80 22.68 -5.88
C VAL A 165 -5.58 22.36 -4.61
N LYS A 166 -4.98 22.55 -3.42
CA LYS A 166 -5.65 22.37 -2.13
C LYS A 166 -6.88 23.27 -2.02
N ASP A 167 -6.75 24.55 -2.35
CA ASP A 167 -7.85 25.51 -2.30
C ASP A 167 -8.97 25.13 -3.26
N ALA A 168 -8.62 24.72 -4.49
CA ALA A 168 -9.58 24.24 -5.46
C ALA A 168 -10.36 23.03 -4.93
N VAL A 169 -9.67 22.03 -4.37
CA VAL A 169 -10.29 20.81 -3.84
C VAL A 169 -11.21 21.14 -2.67
N LEU A 170 -10.75 21.95 -1.71
CA LEU A 170 -11.57 22.39 -0.58
C LEU A 170 -12.79 23.18 -1.03
N GLN A 171 -12.66 24.08 -2.01
CA GLN A 171 -13.79 24.84 -2.54
C GLN A 171 -14.89 23.91 -3.08
N HIS A 172 -14.51 22.83 -3.79
CA HIS A 172 -15.47 21.85 -4.28
C HIS A 172 -16.07 21.03 -3.13
N TRP A 173 -15.25 20.53 -2.20
CA TRP A 173 -15.73 19.73 -1.07
C TRP A 173 -16.67 20.51 -0.13
N LEU A 174 -16.38 21.80 0.08
CA LEU A 174 -17.16 22.70 0.95
C LEU A 174 -18.27 23.44 0.18
N SER A 175 -18.50 23.12 -1.09
CA SER A 175 -19.66 23.65 -1.81
C SER A 175 -20.96 23.13 -1.19
N GLU A 176 -22.02 23.94 -1.24
CA GLU A 176 -23.34 23.57 -0.69
C GLU A 176 -23.83 22.22 -1.23
N THR A 177 -23.69 21.99 -2.53
CA THR A 177 -24.08 20.72 -3.17
C THR A 177 -23.26 19.53 -2.66
N SER A 178 -21.94 19.70 -2.47
CA SER A 178 -21.10 18.60 -1.99
C SER A 178 -21.33 18.32 -0.51
N LEU A 179 -21.48 19.36 0.31
CA LEU A 179 -21.82 19.22 1.73
C LEU A 179 -23.16 18.51 1.91
N ALA A 180 -24.19 18.91 1.16
CA ALA A 180 -25.49 18.23 1.17
C ALA A 180 -25.35 16.74 0.82
N ARG A 181 -24.52 16.41 -0.17
CA ARG A 181 -24.28 15.01 -0.56
C ARG A 181 -23.49 14.22 0.48
N PHE A 182 -22.48 14.82 1.11
CA PHE A 182 -21.76 14.18 2.22
C PHE A 182 -22.69 13.91 3.40
N MET A 183 -23.56 14.86 3.74
CA MET A 183 -24.55 14.68 4.80
C MET A 183 -25.54 13.56 4.46
N GLU A 184 -26.02 13.49 3.22
CA GLU A 184 -26.91 12.40 2.78
C GLU A 184 -26.24 11.02 2.91
N ILE A 185 -24.97 10.91 2.50
CA ILE A 185 -24.19 9.68 2.67
C ILE A 185 -24.06 9.34 4.16
N ASN A 186 -23.72 10.32 5.00
CA ASN A 186 -23.55 10.15 6.43
C ASN A 186 -24.85 9.70 7.12
N THR A 187 -25.99 10.31 6.77
CA THR A 187 -27.32 9.90 7.24
C THR A 187 -27.65 8.47 6.82
N SER A 188 -27.34 8.09 5.57
CA SER A 188 -27.57 6.73 5.09
C SER A 188 -26.76 5.67 5.85
N ILE A 189 -25.52 6.00 6.27
CA ILE A 189 -24.71 5.14 7.13
C ILE A 189 -25.31 5.05 8.55
N ALA A 190 -25.77 6.18 9.11
CA ALA A 190 -26.43 6.22 10.40
C ALA A 190 -27.73 5.38 10.43
N GLU A 191 -28.55 5.44 9.37
CA GLU A 191 -29.78 4.65 9.21
C GLU A 191 -29.53 3.13 9.18
N GLN A 192 -28.33 2.71 8.77
CA GLN A 192 -27.89 1.31 8.81
C GLN A 192 -27.39 0.88 10.20
N GLY A 193 -27.37 1.80 11.19
CA GLY A 193 -26.88 1.55 12.54
C GLY A 193 -25.34 1.49 12.63
N LEU A 194 -24.63 1.98 11.62
CA LEU A 194 -23.18 2.03 11.59
C LEU A 194 -22.65 3.34 12.20
N ALA A 195 -21.38 3.32 12.60
CA ALA A 195 -20.71 4.52 13.11
C ALA A 195 -20.68 5.60 12.02
N HIS A 196 -21.02 6.83 12.39
CA HIS A 196 -21.14 7.98 11.49
C HIS A 196 -20.51 9.21 12.12
N LEU A 197 -20.39 10.30 11.35
CA LEU A 197 -19.94 11.58 11.87
C LEU A 197 -21.10 12.36 12.48
N GLU A 198 -20.83 13.07 13.57
CA GLU A 198 -21.70 14.15 14.01
C GLU A 198 -21.66 15.31 12.99
N PRO A 199 -22.74 16.10 12.85
CA PRO A 199 -22.83 17.14 11.83
C PRO A 199 -21.69 18.18 11.87
N ASP A 200 -21.13 18.47 13.05
CA ASP A 200 -20.05 19.41 13.26
C ASP A 200 -18.64 18.84 12.98
N GLU A 201 -18.50 17.52 12.82
CA GLU A 201 -17.24 16.83 12.54
C GLU A 201 -16.88 16.76 11.05
N LEU A 202 -17.89 16.85 10.17
CA LEU A 202 -17.70 16.74 8.72
C LEU A 202 -16.76 17.82 8.16
N VAL A 203 -16.98 19.09 8.53
CA VAL A 203 -16.17 20.21 8.02
C VAL A 203 -14.71 20.13 8.52
N PRO A 204 -14.44 19.87 9.81
CA PRO A 204 -13.10 19.56 10.30
C PRO A 204 -12.41 18.44 9.50
N TYR A 205 -13.10 17.31 9.25
CA TYR A 205 -12.56 16.23 8.45
C TYR A 205 -12.17 16.68 7.04
N LEU A 206 -13.07 17.36 6.31
CA LEU A 206 -12.78 17.86 4.97
C LEU A 206 -11.61 18.87 4.96
N LYS A 207 -11.47 19.69 6.01
CA LYS A 207 -10.39 20.69 6.15
C LYS A 207 -9.05 20.10 6.57
N SER A 208 -9.01 18.86 7.07
CA SER A 208 -7.78 18.12 7.35
C SER A 208 -6.97 17.78 6.08
N LEU A 209 -7.52 18.11 4.91
CA LEU A 209 -6.92 17.87 3.60
C LEU A 209 -5.43 18.26 3.51
N VAL A 210 -4.65 17.30 3.01
CA VAL A 210 -3.25 17.47 2.58
C VAL A 210 -3.15 17.17 1.09
N VAL A 211 -2.39 18.01 0.37
CA VAL A 211 -2.10 17.84 -1.06
C VAL A 211 -0.60 17.73 -1.25
N GLU A 212 -0.16 16.64 -1.89
CA GLU A 212 1.24 16.40 -2.22
C GLU A 212 1.41 16.27 -3.73
N LYS A 213 2.34 17.03 -4.31
CA LYS A 213 2.67 16.98 -5.74
C LYS A 213 3.54 15.77 -6.06
N LEU A 214 3.22 15.09 -7.15
CA LEU A 214 4.05 14.06 -7.77
C LEU A 214 4.67 14.57 -9.07
N GLU A 215 5.97 14.33 -9.21
CA GLU A 215 6.72 14.64 -10.42
C GLU A 215 6.52 13.58 -11.51
N MET A 216 5.34 13.61 -12.12
CA MET A 216 5.00 12.70 -13.22
C MET A 216 5.38 13.32 -14.57
N LYS A 217 5.68 12.45 -15.54
CA LYS A 217 5.94 12.83 -16.94
C LYS A 217 4.95 12.13 -17.87
N THR A 218 4.52 12.82 -18.91
CA THR A 218 3.70 12.26 -19.99
C THR A 218 4.51 11.31 -20.87
N VAL A 219 3.79 10.58 -21.73
CA VAL A 219 4.40 9.89 -22.87
C VAL A 219 4.96 10.93 -23.83
N GLY A 220 6.26 11.19 -23.74
CA GLY A 220 6.94 12.30 -24.42
C GLY A 220 7.93 13.05 -23.53
N GLY A 221 7.87 12.84 -22.21
CA GLY A 221 8.80 13.43 -21.25
C GLY A 221 8.38 14.78 -20.69
N GLU A 222 7.28 15.36 -21.19
CA GLU A 222 6.74 16.62 -20.67
C GLU A 222 6.23 16.45 -19.23
N PRO A 223 6.47 17.41 -18.33
CA PRO A 223 5.89 17.40 -16.99
C PRO A 223 4.37 17.31 -17.03
N ALA A 224 3.81 16.40 -16.24
CA ALA A 224 2.37 16.33 -15.98
C ALA A 224 2.16 16.34 -14.47
N PRO A 225 1.73 17.46 -13.86
CA PRO A 225 1.56 17.52 -12.42
C PRO A 225 0.41 16.60 -12.00
N TRP A 226 0.72 15.68 -11.10
CA TRP A 226 -0.25 14.82 -10.42
C TRP A 226 -0.21 15.18 -8.94
N PHE A 227 -1.32 15.01 -8.24
CA PHE A 227 -1.44 15.40 -6.84
C PHE A 227 -2.09 14.27 -6.05
N ASN A 228 -1.41 13.79 -5.02
CA ASN A 228 -2.01 12.93 -4.02
C ASN A 228 -2.83 13.79 -3.06
N ILE A 229 -4.00 13.30 -2.74
CA ILE A 229 -4.98 13.95 -1.87
C ILE A 229 -5.25 13.01 -0.71
N SER A 230 -5.00 13.50 0.50
CA SER A 230 -5.18 12.75 1.75
C SER A 230 -5.97 13.59 2.76
N ALA A 231 -6.65 12.95 3.71
CA ALA A 231 -7.31 13.57 4.84
C ALA A 231 -7.10 12.71 6.09
N ASP A 232 -7.23 13.29 7.28
CA ASP A 232 -7.04 12.58 8.55
C ASP A 232 -8.13 11.52 8.75
N SER A 233 -7.78 10.26 8.54
CA SER A 233 -8.72 9.14 8.65
C SER A 233 -9.12 8.84 10.09
N SER A 234 -8.36 9.33 11.08
CA SER A 234 -8.69 9.12 12.50
C SER A 234 -9.97 9.83 12.94
N LEU A 235 -10.42 10.80 12.14
CA LEU A 235 -11.69 11.48 12.30
C LEU A 235 -12.87 10.68 11.76
N ILE A 236 -12.65 9.56 11.05
CA ILE A 236 -13.71 8.69 10.52
C ILE A 236 -13.79 7.41 11.34
N HIS A 237 -15.01 7.03 11.75
CA HIS A 237 -15.25 5.91 12.66
C HIS A 237 -15.78 4.63 11.99
N SER A 238 -16.00 4.64 10.68
CA SER A 238 -16.52 3.51 9.91
C SER A 238 -15.81 3.40 8.57
N ASP A 239 -15.46 2.17 8.21
CA ASP A 239 -14.90 1.84 6.91
C ASP A 239 -15.89 2.15 5.79
N GLU A 240 -17.17 1.81 5.98
CA GLU A 240 -18.24 2.06 5.01
C GLU A 240 -18.39 3.56 4.72
N LEU A 241 -18.35 4.40 5.77
CA LEU A 241 -18.41 5.85 5.60
C LEU A 241 -17.19 6.36 4.84
N TRP A 242 -16.00 5.92 5.22
CA TRP A 242 -14.76 6.29 4.54
C TRP A 242 -14.79 5.93 3.06
N PHE A 243 -15.21 4.70 2.74
CA PHE A 243 -15.36 4.23 1.36
C PHE A 243 -16.38 5.05 0.57
N ALA A 244 -17.54 5.35 1.17
CA ALA A 244 -18.60 6.10 0.51
C ALA A 244 -18.18 7.56 0.23
N PHE A 245 -17.55 8.21 1.21
CA PHE A 245 -16.98 9.56 1.04
C PHE A 245 -15.92 9.57 -0.04
N ARG A 246 -14.95 8.66 0.05
CA ARG A 246 -13.90 8.51 -0.95
C ARG A 246 -14.47 8.25 -2.35
N HIS A 247 -15.49 7.39 -2.46
CA HIS A 247 -16.15 7.11 -3.73
C HIS A 247 -16.77 8.37 -4.33
N PHE A 248 -17.51 9.15 -3.54
CA PHE A 248 -18.09 10.41 -3.99
C PHE A 248 -17.00 11.42 -4.41
N MET A 249 -15.96 11.61 -3.60
CA MET A 249 -14.85 12.52 -3.92
C MET A 249 -14.19 12.17 -5.26
N ARG A 250 -14.04 10.88 -5.57
CA ARG A 250 -13.47 10.42 -6.86
C ARG A 250 -14.31 10.77 -8.08
N GLN A 251 -15.61 11.04 -7.91
CA GLN A 251 -16.52 11.42 -9.00
C GLN A 251 -16.48 12.92 -9.30
N LEU A 252 -15.91 13.74 -8.40
CA LEU A 252 -15.86 15.19 -8.56
C LEU A 252 -14.89 15.64 -9.65
N ARG A 253 -15.22 16.79 -10.25
CA ARG A 253 -14.35 17.51 -11.19
C ARG A 253 -13.92 18.82 -10.54
N TYR A 254 -12.63 18.90 -10.20
CA TYR A 254 -12.05 20.03 -9.49
C TYR A 254 -11.69 21.15 -10.49
N THR A 255 -12.68 21.93 -10.88
CA THR A 255 -12.53 23.04 -11.81
C THR A 255 -11.92 24.27 -11.13
N THR A 256 -11.05 24.98 -11.83
CA THR A 256 -10.48 26.27 -11.42
C THR A 256 -10.65 27.28 -12.53
N ASN A 257 -10.65 28.57 -12.20
CA ASN A 257 -10.79 29.64 -13.19
C ASN A 257 -9.54 29.80 -14.08
N PHE A 258 -8.35 29.44 -13.57
CA PHE A 258 -7.08 29.74 -14.25
C PHE A 258 -6.18 28.51 -14.49
N HIS A 259 -6.43 27.40 -13.79
CA HIS A 259 -5.51 26.26 -13.76
C HIS A 259 -6.13 24.97 -14.30
N GLY A 260 -7.16 25.07 -15.12
CA GLY A 260 -7.83 23.93 -15.74
C GLY A 260 -8.72 23.15 -14.78
N THR A 261 -8.88 21.86 -15.05
CA THR A 261 -9.79 20.97 -14.31
C THR A 261 -9.07 19.70 -13.88
N GLY A 262 -8.97 19.50 -12.57
CA GLY A 262 -8.52 18.26 -11.97
C GLY A 262 -9.59 17.17 -12.05
N THR A 263 -9.20 15.97 -12.47
CA THR A 263 -10.04 14.76 -12.40
C THR A 263 -9.28 13.64 -11.71
N CYS A 264 -10.01 12.80 -10.97
CA CYS A 264 -9.45 11.63 -10.33
C CYS A 264 -8.81 10.69 -11.37
N ARG A 265 -7.65 10.11 -11.02
CA ARG A 265 -6.98 9.08 -11.81
C ARG A 265 -7.09 7.70 -11.14
N GLY A 266 -6.67 6.69 -11.89
CA GLY A 266 -6.41 5.36 -11.34
C GLY A 266 -5.33 5.42 -10.27
N ILE A 267 -5.40 4.49 -9.32
CA ILE A 267 -4.44 4.39 -8.22
C ILE A 267 -3.07 3.99 -8.78
N LEU A 268 -2.01 4.66 -8.31
CA LEU A 268 -0.63 4.35 -8.68
C LEU A 268 -0.05 3.35 -7.68
N SER A 269 -0.20 2.04 -7.91
CA SER A 269 0.48 1.05 -7.06
C SER A 269 1.96 0.95 -7.43
N CYS A 270 2.83 1.26 -6.46
CA CYS A 270 4.27 1.12 -6.58
C CYS A 270 4.65 -0.36 -6.64
N SER A 271 5.14 -0.87 -7.76
CA SER A 271 5.52 -2.29 -7.85
C SER A 271 6.74 -2.69 -7.00
N LEU A 272 7.30 -1.78 -6.19
CA LEU A 272 8.39 -2.06 -5.27
C LEU A 272 7.93 -2.09 -3.80
N CYS A 273 7.43 -1.00 -3.26
CA CYS A 273 6.97 -0.95 -1.85
C CYS A 273 5.46 -1.11 -1.71
N HIS A 274 4.72 -1.20 -2.82
CA HIS A 274 3.25 -1.34 -2.90
C HIS A 274 2.44 -0.12 -2.45
N ALA A 275 3.10 0.94 -1.99
CA ALA A 275 2.45 2.23 -1.72
C ALA A 275 1.65 2.71 -2.92
N ILE A 276 0.50 3.31 -2.66
CA ILE A 276 -0.41 3.75 -3.71
C ILE A 276 -0.25 5.22 -4.14
N THR A 277 0.71 5.91 -3.54
CA THR A 277 0.99 7.33 -3.74
C THR A 277 1.99 7.59 -4.86
N HIS A 278 2.67 6.58 -5.41
CA HIS A 278 3.71 6.81 -6.39
C HIS A 278 3.99 5.58 -7.25
N PRO A 279 4.50 5.74 -8.49
CA PRO A 279 5.01 4.63 -9.26
C PRO A 279 6.40 4.19 -8.75
N ARG A 280 6.84 2.99 -9.15
CA ARG A 280 8.18 2.46 -8.80
C ARG A 280 9.34 3.41 -9.12
N GLY A 281 9.21 4.20 -10.18
CA GLY A 281 10.20 5.21 -10.58
C GLY A 281 10.36 6.38 -9.60
N LEU A 282 9.42 6.56 -8.67
CA LEU A 282 9.45 7.60 -7.61
C LEU A 282 9.51 7.02 -6.18
N CYS A 283 9.46 5.69 -6.00
CA CYS A 283 9.68 5.01 -4.71
C CYS A 283 10.95 5.46 -3.96
N PRO A 284 10.84 6.02 -2.74
CA PRO A 284 11.99 6.62 -2.05
C PRO A 284 12.91 5.59 -1.35
N PHE A 285 12.46 4.34 -1.18
CA PHE A 285 13.21 3.33 -0.43
C PHE A 285 14.61 3.02 -0.99
N PRO A 286 14.82 2.84 -2.33
CA PRO A 286 16.15 2.63 -2.89
C PRO A 286 17.13 3.79 -2.72
N GLU A 287 16.66 4.95 -2.28
CA GLU A 287 17.50 6.13 -2.05
C GLU A 287 17.93 6.25 -0.58
N LEU A 288 17.43 5.39 0.31
CA LEU A 288 17.84 5.35 1.71
C LEU A 288 19.32 4.95 1.82
N PRO A 289 20.15 5.70 2.57
CA PRO A 289 21.55 5.34 2.78
C PRO A 289 21.71 3.96 3.44
N GLY A 290 22.42 3.06 2.77
CA GLY A 290 22.62 1.68 3.26
C GLY A 290 21.47 0.73 2.98
N TRP A 291 20.52 1.11 2.11
CA TRP A 291 19.44 0.24 1.67
C TRP A 291 19.97 -1.04 1.00
N GLU A 292 19.61 -2.20 1.58
CA GLU A 292 19.98 -3.52 1.05
C GLU A 292 18.82 -4.22 0.33
N GLY A 293 17.63 -3.58 0.29
CA GLY A 293 16.46 -4.13 -0.37
C GLY A 293 16.49 -3.99 -1.90
N PRO A 294 15.39 -4.35 -2.58
CA PRO A 294 15.35 -4.31 -4.03
C PRO A 294 15.48 -2.87 -4.56
N LEU A 295 16.24 -2.69 -5.64
CA LEU A 295 16.49 -1.39 -6.26
C LEU A 295 15.40 -1.00 -7.28
N ARG A 296 15.40 0.29 -7.66
CA ARG A 296 14.68 0.73 -8.87
C ARG A 296 15.27 -0.08 -10.05
N ARG A 297 14.45 -0.84 -10.77
CA ARG A 297 14.92 -1.47 -12.02
C ARG A 297 15.30 -0.33 -12.96
N VAL A 298 16.59 -0.18 -13.25
CA VAL A 298 17.03 0.70 -14.32
C VAL A 298 16.48 0.08 -15.60
N ILE A 299 15.46 0.71 -16.19
CA ILE A 299 15.12 0.40 -17.57
C ILE A 299 16.30 0.96 -18.37
N THR A 300 17.33 0.15 -18.57
CA THR A 300 18.30 0.42 -19.64
C THR A 300 17.46 0.42 -20.90
N ALA A 301 17.13 1.62 -21.40
CA ALA A 301 16.40 1.76 -22.64
C ALA A 301 17.14 0.89 -23.67
N PRO A 302 16.50 -0.12 -24.28
CA PRO A 302 17.14 -0.76 -25.42
C PRO A 302 17.32 0.36 -26.43
N CYS A 303 18.57 0.64 -26.82
CA CYS A 303 18.90 1.46 -27.98
C CYS A 303 18.23 0.82 -29.20
N ARG A 304 16.94 1.05 -29.39
CA ARG A 304 16.22 0.66 -30.59
C ARG A 304 16.49 1.76 -31.59
N GLY A 305 17.64 1.67 -32.26
CA GLY A 305 17.76 2.13 -33.63
C GLY A 305 16.60 1.51 -34.39
N ARG A 306 15.56 2.31 -34.66
CA ARG A 306 14.42 1.88 -35.45
C ARG A 306 14.96 1.69 -36.88
N PRO A 307 15.00 0.47 -37.45
CA PRO A 307 15.35 0.35 -38.86
C PRO A 307 14.31 1.13 -39.66
N ALA A 308 14.79 2.01 -40.53
CA ALA A 308 13.95 2.80 -41.41
C ALA A 308 13.00 1.88 -42.17
N ARG A 309 11.71 2.18 -42.11
CA ARG A 309 10.67 1.45 -42.85
C ARG A 309 10.92 1.70 -44.35
N PRO A 310 11.11 0.68 -45.20
CA PRO A 310 11.31 0.91 -46.62
C PRO A 310 10.03 1.52 -47.21
N ALA A 311 10.21 2.55 -48.04
CA ALA A 311 9.12 3.24 -48.71
C ALA A 311 8.41 2.28 -49.67
N THR A 312 7.16 1.93 -49.38
CA THR A 312 6.32 1.20 -50.31
C THR A 312 5.99 2.12 -51.49
N ARG A 313 6.50 1.79 -52.69
CA ARG A 313 6.05 2.43 -53.94
C ARG A 313 4.61 2.01 -54.19
N LEU A 314 3.73 3.00 -54.35
CA LEU A 314 2.43 2.84 -54.97
C LEU A 314 2.63 2.65 -56.47
N THR A 315 2.13 1.55 -57.01
CA THR A 315 1.83 1.33 -58.43
C THR A 315 0.35 1.02 -58.54
#